data_AF-A0A954W9L3-F1
#
_entry.id   AF-A0A954W9L3-F1
#
_cell.length_a   1.000
_cell.length_b   1.000
_cell.length_c   1.000
_cell.angle_alpha   90.00
_cell.angle_beta   90.00
_cell.angle_gamma   90.00
#
_symmetry.space_group_name_H-M   'P 1'
#
loop_
_entity.id
_entity.type
_entity.pdbx_description
1 polymer ?
#
loop_
_entity_poly.entity_id
_entity_poly.type
_entity_poly.pdbx_seq_one_letter_code
_entity_poly.pdbx_strand_id
1 'polypeptide(L)'
;MSEAPIEHTASLSVEAELEAFVAAYEAALAHGAAELEHYLPPTEHPRHVEIAAELVRVDLEWRSSRNEEFSLDSYRSLAPAAFDDADARAAMAFEEYRLRRANGEAVERTDYEQRFRVDV
;
A
#
# COMPACT_ATOMS: atom_id res chain seq x y z
N MET A 1 -14.16 35.52 21.56
CA MET A 1 -13.36 34.32 21.91
C MET A 1 -14.23 33.15 21.50
N SER A 2 -14.16 32.67 20.26
CA SER A 2 -13.19 31.70 19.73
C SER A 2 -12.95 30.52 20.65
N GLU A 3 -13.55 29.38 20.31
CA GLU A 3 -12.91 28.07 20.28
C GLU A 3 -13.73 27.18 19.33
N ALA A 4 -13.10 26.72 18.26
CA ALA A 4 -13.63 25.68 17.39
C ALA A 4 -12.89 24.38 17.74
N PRO A 5 -13.59 23.31 18.16
CA PRO A 5 -12.91 22.04 18.35
C PRO A 5 -13.70 20.87 17.76
N ILE A 6 -13.52 20.52 16.48
CA ILE A 6 -14.04 19.22 15.95
C ILE A 6 -13.09 18.54 14.94
N GLU A 7 -12.24 19.24 14.18
CA GLU A 7 -11.51 18.59 13.08
C GLU A 7 -10.37 17.63 13.52
N HIS A 8 -9.73 17.86 14.66
CA HIS A 8 -8.55 17.06 15.07
C HIS A 8 -8.91 15.66 15.60
N THR A 9 -10.04 15.47 16.27
CA THR A 9 -10.40 14.16 16.86
C THR A 9 -10.82 13.16 15.79
N ALA A 10 -11.52 13.61 14.75
CA ALA A 10 -11.94 12.74 13.64
C ALA A 10 -10.75 12.31 12.77
N SER A 11 -9.81 13.22 12.48
CA SER A 11 -8.57 12.89 11.75
C SER A 11 -7.74 11.82 12.46
N LEU A 12 -7.60 11.94 13.80
CA LEU A 12 -6.89 10.93 14.60
C LEU A 12 -7.61 9.57 14.58
N SER A 13 -8.94 9.54 14.57
CA SER A 13 -9.69 8.28 14.44
C SER A 13 -9.58 7.65 13.05
N VAL A 14 -9.40 8.48 12.01
CA VAL A 14 -9.16 8.02 10.64
C VAL A 14 -7.75 7.45 10.54
N GLU A 15 -6.72 8.19 10.92
CA GLU A 15 -5.34 7.68 10.91
C GLU A 15 -5.20 6.40 11.76
N ALA A 16 -5.82 6.36 12.94
CA ALA A 16 -5.82 5.18 13.79
C ALA A 16 -6.49 3.94 13.15
N GLU A 17 -7.51 4.13 12.31
CA GLU A 17 -8.14 3.01 11.59
C GLU A 17 -7.19 2.41 10.55
N LEU A 18 -6.50 3.25 9.77
CA LEU A 18 -5.50 2.79 8.79
C LEU A 18 -4.39 2.03 9.51
N GLU A 19 -3.88 2.61 10.59
CA GLU A 19 -2.82 2.00 11.38
C GLU A 19 -3.28 0.68 12.01
N ALA A 20 -4.55 0.52 12.38
CA ALA A 20 -5.07 -0.75 12.87
C ALA A 20 -5.02 -1.86 11.80
N PHE A 21 -5.35 -1.55 10.53
CA PHE A 21 -5.23 -2.52 9.43
C PHE A 21 -3.78 -2.89 9.15
N VAL A 22 -2.90 -1.88 9.08
CA VAL A 22 -1.46 -2.07 8.86
C VAL A 22 -0.86 -2.90 9.99
N ALA A 23 -1.09 -2.53 11.25
CA ALA A 23 -0.55 -3.23 12.41
C ALA A 23 -1.06 -4.68 12.49
N ALA A 24 -2.32 -4.94 12.13
CA ALA A 24 -2.85 -6.30 12.07
C ALA A 24 -2.12 -7.16 11.02
N TYR A 25 -1.81 -6.57 9.86
CA TYR A 25 -1.09 -7.27 8.80
C TYR A 25 0.38 -7.50 9.14
N GLU A 26 1.09 -6.48 9.62
CA GLU A 26 2.48 -6.60 10.07
C GLU A 26 2.63 -7.62 11.20
N ALA A 27 1.70 -7.62 12.16
CA ALA A 27 1.68 -8.62 13.21
C ALA A 27 1.55 -10.04 12.63
N ALA A 28 0.72 -10.24 11.60
CA ALA A 28 0.59 -11.53 10.94
C ALA A 28 1.89 -11.95 10.22
N LEU A 29 2.51 -11.03 9.48
CA LEU A 29 3.78 -11.24 8.80
C LEU A 29 4.91 -11.63 9.77
N ALA A 30 4.93 -11.02 10.97
CA ALA A 30 5.89 -11.36 12.01
C ALA A 30 5.77 -12.81 12.52
N HIS A 31 4.59 -13.44 12.39
CA HIS A 31 4.35 -14.83 12.79
C HIS A 31 4.48 -15.83 11.64
N GLY A 32 4.68 -15.37 10.39
CA GLY A 32 4.84 -16.24 9.22
C GLY A 32 4.38 -15.57 7.92
N ALA A 33 4.14 -16.37 6.88
CA ALA A 33 3.51 -15.86 5.66
C ALA A 33 2.04 -15.55 5.94
N ALA A 34 1.60 -14.33 5.62
CA ALA A 34 0.21 -13.92 5.66
C ALA A 34 -0.28 -13.63 4.25
N GLU A 35 -1.49 -14.05 3.92
CA GLU A 35 -2.11 -13.74 2.64
C GLU A 35 -2.82 -12.39 2.76
N LEU A 36 -2.34 -11.38 2.01
CA LEU A 36 -2.84 -10.01 2.03
C LEU A 36 -4.37 -9.91 1.88
N GLU A 37 -4.98 -10.80 1.09
CA GLU A 37 -6.43 -10.84 0.86
C GLU A 37 -7.27 -10.99 2.13
N HIS A 38 -6.73 -11.63 3.17
CA HIS A 38 -7.41 -11.80 4.45
C HIS A 38 -7.43 -10.52 5.32
N TYR A 39 -6.64 -9.52 4.94
CA TYR A 39 -6.48 -8.27 5.68
C TYR A 39 -7.06 -7.07 4.93
N LEU A 40 -7.49 -7.26 3.68
CA LEU A 40 -8.20 -6.23 2.94
C LEU A 40 -9.57 -5.95 3.59
N PRO A 41 -9.96 -4.67 3.73
CA PRO A 41 -11.32 -4.35 4.12
C PRO A 41 -12.31 -4.73 3.00
N PRO A 42 -13.63 -4.77 3.29
CA PRO A 42 -14.64 -4.91 2.24
C PRO A 42 -14.52 -3.82 1.16
N THR A 43 -14.88 -4.13 -0.09
CA THR A 43 -14.78 -3.19 -1.22
C THR A 43 -15.60 -1.91 -1.05
N GLU A 44 -16.67 -1.97 -0.26
CA GLU A 44 -17.54 -0.85 0.07
C GLU A 44 -17.01 0.00 1.24
N HIS A 45 -15.90 -0.42 1.86
CA HIS A 45 -15.29 0.33 2.94
C HIS A 45 -14.87 1.72 2.44
N PRO A 46 -15.21 2.81 3.14
CA PRO A 46 -14.92 4.18 2.68
C PRO A 46 -13.44 4.45 2.36
N ARG A 47 -12.55 3.69 3.00
CA ARG A 47 -11.09 3.77 2.85
C ARG A 47 -10.46 2.54 2.21
N HIS A 48 -11.25 1.72 1.51
CA HIS A 48 -10.77 0.50 0.88
C HIS A 48 -9.52 0.75 0.03
N VAL A 49 -9.56 1.79 -0.83
CA VAL A 49 -8.44 2.15 -1.72
C VAL A 49 -7.17 2.49 -0.94
N GLU A 50 -7.28 3.36 0.05
CA GLU A 50 -6.14 3.82 0.87
C GLU A 50 -5.53 2.67 1.67
N ILE A 51 -6.36 1.89 2.36
CA ILE A 51 -5.92 0.73 3.14
C ILE A 51 -5.27 -0.31 2.23
N ALA A 52 -5.90 -0.65 1.10
CA ALA A 52 -5.35 -1.62 0.17
C ALA A 52 -3.98 -1.19 -0.39
N ALA A 53 -3.82 0.10 -0.73
CA ALA A 53 -2.56 0.63 -1.21
C ALA A 53 -1.44 0.52 -0.16
N GLU A 54 -1.73 0.87 1.09
CA GLU A 54 -0.75 0.77 2.19
C GLU A 54 -0.41 -0.70 2.52
N LEU A 55 -1.39 -1.60 2.55
CA LEU A 55 -1.11 -3.03 2.76
C LEU A 55 -0.24 -3.63 1.65
N VAL A 56 -0.46 -3.24 0.38
CA VAL A 56 0.39 -3.66 -0.74
C VAL A 56 1.81 -3.15 -0.57
N ARG A 57 1.99 -1.89 -0.15
CA ARG A 57 3.32 -1.31 0.11
C ARG A 57 4.04 -2.05 1.24
N VAL A 58 3.35 -2.33 2.34
CA VAL A 58 3.89 -3.14 3.46
C VAL A 58 4.32 -4.53 2.97
N ASP A 59 3.52 -5.20 2.14
CA ASP A 59 3.90 -6.53 1.63
C ASP A 59 5.11 -6.48 0.70
N LEU A 60 5.19 -5.46 -0.16
CA LEU A 60 6.36 -5.22 -1.03
C LEU A 60 7.63 -5.01 -0.19
N GLU A 61 7.57 -4.15 0.82
CA GLU A 61 8.70 -3.89 1.73
C GLU A 61 9.11 -5.16 2.48
N TRP A 62 8.13 -5.90 3.01
CA TRP A 62 8.36 -7.14 3.73
C TRP A 62 9.07 -8.19 2.87
N ARG A 63 8.57 -8.46 1.66
CA ARG A 63 9.19 -9.40 0.72
C ARG A 63 10.59 -8.95 0.30
N SER A 64 10.75 -7.66 -0.01
CA SER A 64 12.05 -7.08 -0.35
C SER A 64 13.08 -7.29 0.75
N SER A 65 12.71 -7.05 2.01
CA SER A 65 13.61 -7.24 3.17
C SER A 65 14.12 -8.68 3.35
N ARG A 66 13.41 -9.64 2.76
CA ARG A 66 13.68 -11.08 2.84
C ARG A 66 14.30 -11.64 1.55
N ASN A 67 14.57 -10.79 0.55
CA ASN A 67 14.98 -11.18 -0.80
C ASN A 67 13.99 -12.18 -1.44
N GLU A 68 12.70 -12.07 -1.11
CA GLU A 68 11.65 -12.84 -1.76
C GLU A 68 11.23 -12.14 -3.06
N GLU A 69 10.73 -12.90 -4.02
CA GLU A 69 10.23 -12.32 -5.27
C GLU A 69 8.97 -11.48 -5.01
N PHE A 70 8.98 -10.24 -5.49
CA PHE A 70 7.86 -9.33 -5.41
C PHE A 70 7.60 -8.64 -6.75
N SER A 71 6.31 -8.41 -7.03
CA SER A 71 5.90 -7.60 -8.16
C SER A 71 4.61 -6.88 -7.84
N LEU A 72 4.53 -5.59 -8.17
CA LEU A 72 3.29 -4.83 -8.00
C LEU A 72 2.16 -5.39 -8.87
N ASP A 73 2.47 -5.94 -10.06
CA ASP A 73 1.44 -6.50 -10.95
C ASP A 73 0.69 -7.69 -10.32
N SER A 74 1.31 -8.43 -9.38
CA SER A 74 0.68 -9.55 -8.67
C SER A 74 -0.52 -9.13 -7.83
N TYR A 75 -0.63 -7.85 -7.44
CA TYR A 75 -1.72 -7.35 -6.60
C TYR A 75 -2.91 -6.81 -7.40
N ARG A 76 -2.86 -6.75 -8.74
CA ARG A 76 -3.96 -6.19 -9.55
C ARG A 76 -5.29 -6.90 -9.34
N SER A 77 -5.25 -8.21 -9.12
CA SER A 77 -6.45 -9.01 -8.88
C SER A 77 -6.99 -8.86 -7.44
N LEU A 78 -6.11 -8.54 -6.49
CA LEU A 78 -6.44 -8.42 -5.06
C LEU A 78 -6.97 -7.04 -4.71
N ALA A 79 -6.40 -5.99 -5.30
CA ALA A 79 -6.73 -4.59 -4.98
C ALA A 79 -7.11 -3.77 -6.22
N PRO A 80 -8.05 -4.24 -7.09
CA PRO A 80 -8.33 -3.58 -8.36
C PRO A 80 -8.69 -2.09 -8.22
N ALA A 81 -9.47 -1.74 -7.18
CA ALA A 81 -9.84 -0.35 -6.91
C ALA A 81 -8.62 0.57 -6.63
N ALA A 82 -7.55 0.05 -6.02
CA ALA A 82 -6.32 0.81 -5.79
C ALA A 82 -5.51 1.00 -7.08
N PHE A 83 -5.66 0.12 -8.06
CA PHE A 83 -5.07 0.29 -9.39
C PHE A 83 -5.88 1.24 -10.27
N ASP A 84 -7.17 1.43 -10.01
CA ASP A 84 -7.99 2.40 -10.74
C ASP A 84 -7.77 3.83 -10.23
N ASP A 85 -7.52 4.00 -8.93
CA ASP A 85 -7.16 5.27 -8.33
C ASP A 85 -5.73 5.71 -8.71
N ALA A 86 -5.57 6.97 -9.14
CA ALA A 86 -4.30 7.45 -9.68
C ALA A 86 -3.23 7.67 -8.60
N ASP A 87 -3.62 8.18 -7.44
CA ASP A 87 -2.70 8.52 -6.36
C ASP A 87 -2.26 7.25 -5.64
N ALA A 88 -3.18 6.33 -5.35
CA ALA A 88 -2.88 5.02 -4.80
C ALA A 88 -1.95 4.21 -5.71
N ARG A 89 -2.26 4.15 -7.02
CA ARG A 89 -1.42 3.48 -8.01
C ARG A 89 -0.03 4.09 -8.09
N ALA A 90 0.09 5.42 -8.03
CA ALA A 90 1.38 6.10 -8.02
C ALA A 90 2.20 5.78 -6.78
N ALA A 91 1.59 5.81 -5.59
CA ALA A 91 2.26 5.48 -4.33
C ALA A 91 2.80 4.04 -4.34
N MET A 92 2.00 3.06 -4.75
CA MET A 92 2.43 1.66 -4.85
C MET A 92 3.54 1.46 -5.89
N ALA A 93 3.42 2.10 -7.07
CA ALA A 93 4.40 2.00 -8.16
C ALA A 93 5.76 2.60 -7.76
N PHE A 94 5.74 3.76 -7.11
CA PHE A 94 6.94 4.39 -6.60
C PHE A 94 7.63 3.53 -5.54
N GLU A 95 6.86 2.86 -4.67
CA GLU A 95 7.39 1.95 -3.66
C GLU A 95 8.13 0.77 -4.29
N GLU A 96 7.52 0.06 -5.25
CA GLU A 96 8.18 -1.03 -5.97
C GLU A 96 9.46 -0.55 -6.67
N TYR A 97 9.41 0.61 -7.34
CA TYR A 97 10.58 1.21 -7.99
C TYR A 97 11.71 1.46 -6.99
N ARG A 98 11.41 2.08 -5.86
CA ARG A 98 12.37 2.38 -4.79
C ARG A 98 13.01 1.10 -4.24
N LEU A 99 12.21 0.07 -3.97
CA LEU A 99 12.68 -1.20 -3.41
C LEU A 99 13.57 -1.97 -4.39
N ARG A 100 13.15 -2.09 -5.66
CA ARG A 100 13.97 -2.74 -6.71
C ARG A 100 15.32 -2.04 -6.89
N ARG A 101 15.33 -0.70 -6.93
CA ARG A 101 16.57 0.10 -6.99
C ARG A 101 17.45 -0.12 -5.76
N ALA A 102 16.86 -0.19 -4.56
CA ALA A 102 17.59 -0.46 -3.33
C ALA A 102 18.22 -1.87 -3.31
N ASN A 103 17.58 -2.85 -3.94
CA ASN A 103 18.12 -4.21 -4.14
C ASN A 103 19.15 -4.31 -5.28
N GLY A 104 19.45 -3.19 -5.97
CA GLY A 104 20.43 -3.14 -7.06
C GLY A 104 19.88 -3.57 -8.42
N GLU A 105 18.57 -3.73 -8.56
CA GLU A 105 17.96 -4.03 -9.86
C GLU A 105 18.04 -2.82 -10.81
N ALA A 106 18.32 -3.09 -12.08
CA ALA A 106 18.32 -2.10 -13.15
C ALA A 106 16.89 -1.90 -13.69
N VAL A 107 16.04 -1.23 -12.91
CA VAL A 107 14.69 -0.83 -13.34
C VAL A 107 14.69 0.57 -13.95
N GLU A 108 13.98 0.72 -15.07
CA GLU A 108 13.84 1.98 -15.80
C GLU A 108 12.53 2.67 -15.43
N ARG A 109 12.55 4.01 -15.35
CA ARG A 109 11.33 4.80 -15.07
C ARG A 109 10.25 4.60 -16.13
N THR A 110 10.66 4.45 -17.39
CA THR A 110 9.76 4.20 -18.53
C THR A 110 8.97 2.90 -18.39
N ASP A 111 9.48 1.91 -17.64
CA ASP A 111 8.74 0.67 -17.39
C ASP A 111 7.52 0.93 -16.51
N TYR A 112 7.65 1.82 -15.52
CA TYR A 112 6.56 2.22 -14.63
C TYR A 112 5.56 3.15 -15.34
N GLU A 113 6.03 4.01 -16.24
CA GLU A 113 5.15 4.81 -17.11
C GLU A 113 4.30 3.88 -17.99
N GLN A 114 4.89 2.86 -18.60
CA GLN A 114 4.16 1.94 -19.49
C GLN A 114 3.20 1.02 -18.73
N ARG A 115 3.63 0.47 -17.59
CA ARG A 115 2.84 -0.52 -16.82
C ARG A 115 1.78 0.12 -15.93
N PHE A 116 2.10 1.26 -15.31
CA PHE A 116 1.27 1.89 -14.29
C PHE A 116 0.81 3.30 -14.65
N ARG A 117 1.31 3.90 -15.74
CA ARG A 117 1.06 5.30 -16.11
C ARG A 117 1.48 6.27 -15.00
N VAL A 118 2.63 5.98 -14.40
CA VAL A 118 3.23 6.73 -13.30
C VAL A 118 4.64 7.15 -13.70
N ASP A 119 5.00 8.40 -13.44
CA ASP A 119 6.37 8.91 -13.54
C ASP A 119 7.02 8.82 -12.14
N VAL A 120 8.01 7.94 -11.97
CA VAL A 120 8.66 7.57 -10.69
C VAL A 120 10.06 8.18 -10.50
#